data_AF-A0A7Y3J4K0-F1
#
_entry.id   AF-A0A7Y3J4K0-F1
#
_cell.length_a   1.000
_cell.length_b   1.000
_cell.length_c   1.000
_cell.angle_alpha   90.00
_cell.angle_beta   90.00
_cell.angle_gamma   90.00
#
_symmetry.space_group_name_H-M   'P 1'
#
loop_
_entity.id
_entity.type
_entity.pdbx_description
1 polymer ?
#
loop_
_entity_poly.entity_id
_entity_poly.type
_entity_poly.pdbx_seq_one_letter_code
_entity_poly.pdbx_strand_id
1 'polypeptide(L)'
;SAGIGATLALLLFGTPFSVIALIGIILLIGIVKKNAIMMIDVAIMTQREQHLEAKQAIHDAAVLRFRPIMMTTAAAVFGALPLALNIGQGASLRQPLGITVMGGLLFSQVFTLYTTPVIYLYLDRLRMRLRRWADGLSWRKNLGAKT
;
A
#
# COMPACT_ATOMS: atom_id res chain seq x y z
N SER A 1 5.58 5.39 1.33
CA SER A 1 4.43 6.09 0.73
C SER A 1 3.61 6.86 1.75
N ALA A 2 3.21 6.27 2.89
CA ALA A 2 2.36 6.94 3.90
C ALA A 2 2.96 8.23 4.51
N GLY A 3 4.28 8.32 4.69
CA GLY A 3 4.93 9.54 5.18
C GLY A 3 4.73 10.74 4.24
N ILE A 4 4.88 10.53 2.93
CA ILE A 4 4.74 11.59 1.92
C ILE A 4 3.29 12.08 1.85
N GLY A 5 2.30 11.18 1.87
CA GLY A 5 0.88 11.55 1.84
C GLY A 5 0.42 12.34 3.06
N ALA A 6 0.92 11.99 4.25
CA ALA A 6 0.58 12.71 5.47
C ALA A 6 1.28 14.08 5.57
N THR A 7 2.56 14.17 5.17
CA THR A 7 3.27 15.45 5.12
C THR A 7 2.65 16.40 4.08
N LEU A 8 2.20 15.87 2.92
CA LEU A 8 1.51 16.66 1.90
C LEU A 8 0.14 17.17 2.38
N ALA A 9 -0.63 16.32 3.10
CA ALA A 9 -1.92 16.70 3.66
C ALA A 9 -1.78 17.78 4.74
N LEU A 10 -0.76 17.71 5.60
CA LEU A 10 -0.47 18.74 6.61
C LEU A 10 -0.04 20.07 5.98
N LEU A 11 0.75 20.03 4.90
CA LEU A 11 1.13 21.20 4.11
C LEU A 11 -0.07 21.86 3.42
N LEU A 12 -1.00 21.06 2.87
CA LEU A 12 -2.23 21.56 2.22
C LEU A 12 -3.24 22.14 3.23
N PHE A 13 -3.28 21.64 4.47
CA PHE A 13 -4.23 22.08 5.49
C PHE A 13 -3.66 23.15 6.45
N GLY A 14 -2.39 23.55 6.32
CA GLY A 14 -1.79 24.64 7.11
C GLY A 14 -1.74 24.39 8.62
N THR A 15 -1.92 23.14 9.07
CA THR A 15 -1.95 22.79 10.50
C THR A 15 -0.54 22.48 11.02
N PRO A 16 -0.17 22.93 12.23
CA PRO A 16 1.16 22.68 12.80
C PRO A 16 1.40 21.18 12.97
N PHE A 17 2.61 20.74 12.63
CA PHE A 17 3.07 19.36 12.82
C PHE A 17 3.12 19.06 14.32
N SER A 18 2.05 18.46 14.85
CA SER A 18 1.90 18.15 16.28
C SER A 18 2.18 16.67 16.55
N VAL A 19 2.48 16.34 17.81
CA VAL A 19 2.61 14.94 18.27
C VAL A 19 1.36 14.12 17.93
N ILE A 20 0.20 14.75 17.95
CA ILE A 20 -1.09 14.14 17.62
C ILE A 20 -1.18 13.81 16.12
N ALA A 21 -0.69 14.71 15.25
CA ALA A 21 -0.59 14.41 13.82
C ALA A 21 0.35 13.22 13.55
N LEU A 22 1.48 13.15 14.26
CA LEU A 22 2.44 12.04 14.16
C LEU A 22 1.81 10.68 14.53
N ILE A 23 0.98 10.63 15.58
CA ILE A 23 0.22 9.42 15.93
C ILE A 23 -0.69 9.00 14.76
N GLY A 24 -1.35 9.97 14.12
CA GLY A 24 -2.11 9.74 12.89
C GLY A 24 -1.27 9.09 11.79
N ILE A 25 -0.07 9.61 11.51
CA ILE A 25 0.85 9.04 10.50
C ILE A 25 1.22 7.59 10.82
N ILE A 26 1.54 7.29 12.07
CA ILE A 26 1.91 5.93 12.50
C ILE A 26 0.72 4.97 12.30
N LEU A 27 -0.49 5.39 12.67
CA LEU A 27 -1.70 4.61 12.45
C LEU A 27 -1.96 4.36 10.96
N LEU A 28 -1.80 5.40 10.13
CA LEU A 28 -1.95 5.34 8.67
C LEU A 28 -0.99 4.34 8.03
N ILE A 29 0.27 4.28 8.48
CA ILE A 29 1.24 3.28 8.00
C ILE A 29 0.71 1.86 8.18
N GLY A 30 0.11 1.54 9.33
CA GLY A 30 -0.43 0.21 9.62
C GLY A 30 -1.60 -0.16 8.70
N ILE A 31 -2.56 0.75 8.53
CA ILE A 31 -3.76 0.51 7.71
C ILE A 31 -3.37 0.33 6.23
N VAL A 32 -2.55 1.24 5.72
CA VAL A 32 -2.13 1.23 4.31
C VAL A 32 -1.28 0.00 4.00
N LYS A 33 -0.32 -0.34 4.89
CA LYS A 33 0.58 -1.48 4.69
C LYS A 33 -0.16 -2.81 4.73
N LYS A 34 -1.14 -2.99 5.62
CA LYS A 34 -1.96 -4.20 5.68
C LYS A 34 -2.66 -4.46 4.35
N ASN A 35 -3.27 -3.43 3.78
CA ASN A 35 -3.98 -3.54 2.49
C ASN A 35 -3.03 -3.83 1.32
N ALA A 36 -1.82 -3.27 1.34
CA ALA A 36 -0.79 -3.55 0.33
C ALA A 36 -0.24 -4.98 0.41
N ILE A 37 0.09 -5.45 1.63
CA ILE A 37 0.56 -6.83 1.85
C ILE A 37 -0.49 -7.83 1.36
N MET A 38 -1.75 -7.63 1.72
CA MET A 38 -2.85 -8.50 1.28
C MET A 38 -3.04 -8.57 -0.24
N MET A 39 -2.73 -7.50 -0.98
CA MET A 39 -2.77 -7.51 -2.44
C MET A 39 -1.62 -8.31 -3.02
N ILE A 40 -0.40 -8.10 -2.51
CA ILE A 40 0.79 -8.82 -2.96
C ILE A 40 0.66 -10.31 -2.65
N ASP A 41 0.17 -10.68 -1.46
CA ASP A 41 -0.04 -12.08 -1.09
C ASP A 41 -1.02 -12.78 -2.03
N VAL A 42 -2.14 -12.13 -2.37
CA VAL A 42 -3.09 -12.70 -3.34
C VAL A 42 -2.43 -12.84 -4.71
N ALA A 43 -1.70 -11.83 -5.20
CA ALA A 43 -1.02 -11.91 -6.49
C ALA A 43 0.02 -13.06 -6.53
N ILE A 44 0.81 -13.23 -5.47
CA ILE A 44 1.80 -14.32 -5.37
C ILE A 44 1.12 -15.69 -5.30
N MET A 45 0.04 -15.80 -4.51
CA MET A 45 -0.75 -17.03 -4.38
C MET A 45 -1.35 -17.43 -5.73
N THR A 46 -2.02 -16.51 -6.42
CA THR A 46 -2.62 -16.74 -7.73
C THR A 46 -1.56 -17.09 -8.78
N GLN A 47 -0.39 -16.44 -8.76
CA GLN A 47 0.70 -16.77 -9.69
C GLN A 47 1.25 -18.19 -9.44
N ARG A 48 1.29 -18.66 -8.19
CA ARG A 48 1.78 -20.01 -7.83
C ARG A 48 0.76 -21.10 -8.12
N GLU A 49 -0.50 -20.89 -7.76
CA GLU A 49 -1.55 -21.91 -7.88
C GLU A 49 -2.08 -22.02 -9.31
N GLN A 50 -2.30 -20.88 -9.96
CA GLN A 50 -2.95 -20.82 -11.27
C GLN A 50 -1.98 -20.64 -12.44
N HIS A 51 -0.67 -20.56 -12.16
CA HIS A 51 0.39 -20.36 -13.17
C HIS A 51 0.15 -19.16 -14.11
N LEU A 52 -0.62 -18.17 -13.65
CA LEU A 52 -0.95 -16.97 -14.42
C LEU A 52 0.29 -16.10 -14.62
N GLU A 53 0.31 -15.32 -15.71
CA GLU A 53 1.30 -14.27 -15.85
C GLU A 53 1.17 -13.25 -14.72
N ALA A 54 2.31 -12.74 -14.24
CA ALA A 54 2.38 -11.78 -13.13
C ALA A 54 1.48 -10.54 -13.36
N LYS A 55 1.25 -10.16 -14.63
CA LYS A 55 0.36 -9.06 -15.00
C LYS A 55 -1.12 -9.37 -14.76
N GLN A 56 -1.57 -10.58 -15.05
CA GLN A 56 -2.96 -10.98 -14.76
C GLN A 56 -3.16 -11.17 -13.27
N ALA A 57 -2.22 -11.86 -12.58
CA ALA A 57 -2.32 -12.11 -11.16
C ALA A 57 -2.42 -10.82 -10.32
N ILE A 58 -1.60 -9.80 -10.62
CA ILE A 58 -1.64 -8.54 -9.89
C ILE A 58 -2.88 -7.69 -10.21
N HIS A 59 -3.40 -7.78 -11.44
CA HIS A 59 -4.62 -7.10 -11.84
C HIS A 59 -5.84 -7.66 -11.09
N ASP A 60 -5.97 -8.98 -11.06
CA ASP A 60 -7.09 -9.65 -10.39
C ASP A 60 -7.02 -9.42 -8.88
N ALA A 61 -5.82 -9.46 -8.30
CA ALA A 61 -5.58 -9.07 -6.91
C ALA A 61 -5.99 -7.62 -6.64
N ALA A 62 -5.69 -6.68 -7.54
CA ALA A 62 -6.07 -5.28 -7.40
C ALA A 62 -7.60 -5.10 -7.41
N VAL A 63 -8.31 -5.77 -8.32
CA VAL A 63 -9.78 -5.73 -8.42
C VAL A 63 -10.44 -6.34 -7.18
N LEU A 64 -9.97 -7.51 -6.73
CA LEU A 64 -10.50 -8.18 -5.53
C LEU A 64 -10.33 -7.33 -4.27
N ARG A 65 -9.23 -6.55 -4.18
CA ARG A 65 -8.93 -5.72 -3.01
C ARG A 65 -9.52 -4.32 -3.09
N PHE A 66 -9.96 -3.86 -4.27
CA PHE A 66 -10.58 -2.54 -4.43
C PHE A 66 -11.80 -2.36 -3.51
N ARG A 67 -12.72 -3.35 -3.48
CA ARG A 67 -13.92 -3.31 -2.62
C ARG A 67 -13.55 -3.20 -1.12
N PRO A 68 -12.70 -4.09 -0.55
CA PRO A 68 -12.23 -3.96 0.83
C PRO A 68 -11.49 -2.65 1.15
N ILE A 69 -10.64 -2.17 0.23
CA ILE A 69 -9.87 -0.94 0.44
C ILE A 69 -10.82 0.25 0.59
N MET A 70 -11.76 0.39 -0.34
CA MET A 70 -12.80 1.43 -0.29
C MET A 70 -13.64 1.34 0.99
N MET A 71 -13.99 0.13 1.44
CA MET A 71 -14.74 -0.08 2.68
C MET A 71 -13.98 0.45 3.91
N THR A 72 -12.67 0.15 4.02
CA THR A 72 -11.86 0.63 5.14
C THR A 72 -11.64 2.14 5.10
N THR A 73 -11.42 2.71 3.92
CA THR A 73 -11.25 4.15 3.74
C THR A 73 -12.54 4.89 4.08
N ALA A 74 -13.70 4.41 3.61
CA ALA A 74 -14.99 4.99 3.93
C ALA A 74 -15.26 4.98 5.45
N ALA A 75 -15.07 3.84 6.12
CA ALA A 75 -15.28 3.73 7.56
C ALA A 75 -14.38 4.69 8.36
N ALA A 76 -13.10 4.81 7.98
CA ALA A 76 -12.17 5.71 8.65
C ALA A 76 -12.50 7.19 8.38
N VAL A 77 -12.92 7.54 7.16
CA VAL A 77 -13.37 8.89 6.81
C VAL A 77 -14.62 9.27 7.60
N PHE A 78 -15.64 8.41 7.65
CA PHE A 78 -16.85 8.67 8.42
C PHE A 78 -16.58 8.75 9.93
N GLY A 79 -15.66 7.95 10.47
CA GLY A 79 -15.25 8.05 11.88
C GLY A 79 -14.42 9.30 12.20
N ALA A 80 -13.64 9.80 11.23
CA ALA A 80 -12.83 11.01 11.38
C ALA A 80 -13.60 12.30 11.08
N LEU A 81 -14.73 12.22 10.36
CA LEU A 81 -15.59 13.34 9.98
C LEU A 81 -16.05 14.19 11.19
N PRO A 82 -16.64 13.63 12.27
CA PRO A 82 -17.06 14.43 13.42
C PRO A 82 -15.87 15.05 14.18
N LEU A 83 -14.71 14.39 14.17
CA LEU A 83 -13.48 14.91 14.78
C LEU A 83 -12.92 16.10 13.99
N ALA A 84 -12.99 16.04 12.66
CA ALA A 84 -12.54 17.12 11.77
C ALA A 84 -13.48 18.35 11.80
N LEU A 85 -14.78 18.14 12.00
CA LEU A 85 -15.78 19.23 12.12
C LEU A 85 -15.77 19.94 13.48
N ASN A 86 -14.84 19.60 14.37
CA ASN A 86 -14.60 20.32 15.62
C ASN A 86 -15.81 20.35 16.58
N ILE A 87 -16.63 19.29 16.58
CA ILE A 87 -17.87 19.22 17.36
C ILE A 87 -17.54 18.81 18.82
N GLY A 88 -17.47 19.79 19.74
CA GLY A 88 -17.39 19.57 21.19
C GLY A 88 -16.23 20.24 21.95
N GLN A 89 -16.21 20.15 23.29
CA GLN A 89 -15.12 20.68 24.12
C GLN A 89 -13.83 19.84 23.97
N GLY A 90 -12.67 20.51 23.85
CA GLY A 90 -11.36 19.89 23.62
C GLY A 90 -11.07 19.56 22.14
N ALA A 91 -11.85 20.11 21.21
CA ALA A 91 -11.78 19.76 19.80
C ALA A 91 -10.58 20.38 19.06
N SER A 92 -9.95 21.43 19.58
CA SER A 92 -8.66 21.97 19.08
C SER A 92 -7.51 20.96 19.07
N LEU A 93 -7.54 19.94 19.94
CA LEU A 93 -6.56 18.84 19.96
C LEU A 93 -6.97 17.65 19.08
N ARG A 94 -8.27 17.47 18.82
CA ARG A 94 -8.80 16.30 18.06
C ARG A 94 -8.97 16.61 16.56
N GLN A 95 -9.21 17.86 16.23
CA GLN A 95 -9.34 18.35 14.86
C GLN A 95 -8.11 18.06 13.98
N PRO A 96 -6.86 18.28 14.46
CA PRO A 96 -5.66 17.95 13.67
C PRO A 96 -5.54 16.45 13.38
N LEU A 97 -5.97 15.60 14.32
CA LEU A 97 -5.98 14.14 14.15
C LEU A 97 -6.96 13.72 13.06
N GLY A 98 -8.20 14.24 13.10
CA GLY A 98 -9.25 13.93 12.13
C GLY A 98 -8.86 14.34 10.70
N ILE A 99 -8.30 15.53 10.53
CA ILE A 99 -7.84 16.05 9.24
C ILE A 99 -6.68 15.22 8.68
N THR A 100 -5.68 14.91 9.54
CA THR A 100 -4.52 14.10 9.14
C THR A 100 -4.93 12.69 8.71
N VAL A 101 -5.86 12.06 9.45
CA VAL A 101 -6.35 10.72 9.14
C VAL A 101 -7.17 10.72 7.85
N MET A 102 -8.11 11.66 7.68
CA MET A 102 -8.91 11.75 6.44
C MET A 102 -8.03 12.00 5.21
N GLY A 103 -7.22 13.06 5.22
CA GLY A 103 -6.38 13.42 4.08
C GLY A 103 -5.30 12.37 3.81
N GLY A 104 -4.67 11.87 4.87
CA GLY A 104 -3.63 10.87 4.80
C GLY A 104 -4.12 9.53 4.26
N LEU A 105 -5.29 9.05 4.67
CA LEU A 105 -5.87 7.80 4.12
C LEU A 105 -6.24 7.95 2.66
N LEU A 106 -6.98 9.00 2.29
CA LEU A 106 -7.45 9.15 0.92
C LEU A 106 -6.27 9.22 -0.07
N PHE A 107 -5.29 10.07 0.20
CA PHE A 107 -4.12 10.21 -0.67
C PHE A 107 -3.21 8.97 -0.61
N SER A 108 -2.84 8.50 0.59
CA SER A 108 -1.87 7.40 0.72
C SER A 108 -2.42 6.09 0.18
N GLN A 109 -3.72 5.85 0.31
CA GLN A 109 -4.33 4.61 -0.14
C GLN A 109 -4.41 4.54 -1.67
N VAL A 110 -4.81 5.63 -2.34
CA VAL A 110 -4.81 5.72 -3.80
C VAL A 110 -3.40 5.58 -4.35
N PHE A 111 -2.43 6.30 -3.77
CA PHE A 111 -1.04 6.23 -4.21
C PHE A 111 -0.47 4.81 -4.06
N THR A 112 -0.80 4.12 -2.96
CA THR A 112 -0.33 2.76 -2.70
C THR A 112 -1.00 1.75 -3.63
N LEU A 113 -2.31 1.86 -3.85
CA LEU A 113 -3.07 0.98 -4.77
C LEU A 113 -2.54 1.07 -6.21
N TYR A 114 -2.02 2.22 -6.62
CA TYR A 114 -1.36 2.40 -7.92
C TYR A 114 0.11 1.98 -7.92
N THR A 115 0.87 2.36 -6.90
CA THR A 115 2.32 2.14 -6.85
C THR A 115 2.67 0.66 -6.68
N THR A 116 1.91 -0.08 -5.85
CA THR A 116 2.14 -1.50 -5.58
C THR A 116 2.08 -2.39 -6.84
N PRO A 117 1.03 -2.34 -7.68
CA PRO A 117 0.99 -3.17 -8.90
C PRO A 117 2.08 -2.79 -9.90
N VAL A 118 2.41 -1.50 -10.01
CA VAL A 118 3.50 -1.03 -10.88
C VAL A 118 4.84 -1.60 -10.42
N ILE A 119 5.18 -1.46 -9.14
CA ILE A 119 6.45 -2.01 -8.60
C ILE A 119 6.51 -3.52 -8.77
N TYR A 120 5.41 -4.23 -8.53
CA TYR A 120 5.34 -5.68 -8.72
C TYR A 120 5.69 -6.09 -10.15
N LEU A 121 5.11 -5.42 -11.15
CA LEU A 121 5.41 -5.68 -12.57
C LEU A 121 6.86 -5.37 -12.94
N TYR A 122 7.44 -4.31 -12.37
CA TYR A 122 8.85 -3.97 -12.58
C TYR A 122 9.77 -5.05 -11.99
N LEU A 123 9.48 -5.50 -10.77
CA LEU A 123 10.24 -6.56 -10.11
C LEU A 123 10.13 -7.89 -10.85
N ASP A 124 8.96 -8.25 -11.38
CA ASP A 124 8.81 -9.48 -12.15
C ASP A 124 9.61 -9.43 -13.47
N ARG A 125 9.61 -8.29 -14.19
CA ARG A 125 10.48 -8.11 -15.37
C ARG A 125 11.96 -8.21 -15.02
N LEU A 126 12.37 -7.63 -13.89
CA LEU A 126 13.75 -7.70 -13.42
C LEU A 126 14.13 -9.15 -13.06
N ARG A 127 13.24 -9.87 -12.38
CA ARG A 127 13.39 -11.30 -12.07
C ARG A 127 13.56 -12.12 -13.35
N MET A 128 12.75 -11.88 -14.38
CA MET A 128 12.86 -12.57 -15.67
C MET A 128 14.18 -12.26 -16.39
N ARG A 129 14.65 -11.00 -16.36
CA ARG A 129 15.97 -10.64 -16.92
C ARG A 129 17.13 -11.29 -16.16
N LEU A 130 17.09 -11.29 -14.83
CA LEU A 130 18.09 -11.93 -13.99
C LEU A 130 18.11 -13.45 -14.19
N ARG A 131 16.93 -14.07 -14.36
CA ARG A 131 16.82 -15.51 -14.63
C ARG A 131 17.48 -15.87 -15.96
N ARG A 132 17.21 -15.12 -17.04
CA ARG A 132 17.88 -15.30 -18.33
C ARG A 132 19.40 -15.12 -18.24
N TRP A 133 19.86 -14.17 -17.43
CA TRP A 133 21.29 -13.93 -17.19
C TRP A 133 21.93 -15.09 -16.40
N ALA A 134 21.23 -15.61 -15.39
CA ALA A 134 21.65 -16.76 -14.60
C ALA A 134 21.59 -18.08 -15.39
N ASP A 135 20.63 -18.25 -16.30
CA ASP A 135 20.53 -19.39 -17.20
C ASP A 135 21.68 -19.39 -18.23
N GLY A 136 22.24 -18.22 -18.55
CA GLY A 136 23.50 -18.07 -19.29
C GLY A 136 24.75 -18.49 -18.50
N LEU A 137 24.65 -18.57 -17.17
CA LEU A 137 25.69 -19.05 -16.27
C LEU A 137 25.51 -20.57 -16.02
N SER A 138 25.76 -21.37 -17.05
CA SER A 138 25.41 -22.80 -17.13
C SER A 138 26.22 -23.77 -16.23
N TRP A 139 26.67 -23.38 -15.04
CA TRP A 139 27.55 -24.20 -14.18
C TRP A 139 26.85 -25.42 -13.52
N ARG A 140 25.55 -25.66 -13.78
CA ARG A 140 24.74 -26.71 -13.12
C ARG A 140 24.21 -27.83 -14.04
N LYS A 141 24.76 -28.01 -15.24
CA LYS A 141 24.39 -29.16 -16.12
C LYS A 141 25.31 -30.39 -16.00
N ASN A 142 26.42 -30.33 -15.26
CA ASN A 142 27.43 -31.42 -15.24
C ASN A 142 27.46 -32.31 -13.99
N LEU A 143 26.56 -32.17 -13.01
CA LEU A 143 26.59 -32.96 -11.77
C LEU A 143 25.65 -34.18 -11.74
N GLY A 144 25.00 -34.52 -12.87
CA GLY A 144 24.06 -35.65 -12.95
C GLY A 144 24.40 -36.72 -14.01
N ALA A 145 25.58 -36.69 -14.61
CA ALA A 145 25.97 -37.61 -15.70
C ALA A 145 27.15 -38.54 -15.36
N LYS A 146 27.47 -38.72 -14.07
CA LYS A 146 28.42 -39.75 -13.65
C LYS A 146 27.93 -40.42 -12.37
N THR A 147 27.85 -41.75 -12.48
CA THR A 147 27.50 -42.81 -11.51
C THR A 147 26.03 -43.01 -11.22
#